data_AF-A0A0D1LXB2-F1
#
_entry.id   AF-A0A0D1LXB2-F1
#
_cell.length_a   1.000
_cell.length_b   1.000
_cell.length_c   1.000
_cell.angle_alpha   90.00
_cell.angle_beta   90.00
_cell.angle_gamma   90.00
#
_symmetry.space_group_name_H-M   'P 1'
#
loop_
_entity.id
_entity.type
_entity.pdbx_description
1 polymer ?
#
loop_
_entity_poly.entity_id
_entity_poly.type
_entity_poly.pdbx_seq_one_letter_code
_entity_poly.pdbx_strand_id
1 'polypeptide(L)'
;MQVKHNDMIVEAWQISDDTAPAVWVQDALQKGIVTWQSKADNQLRLHEPDSIGACGDYLVKNGASYQIVNATDFMADYQTLG
;
A
#
# COMPACT_ATOMS: atom_id res chain seq x y z
N MET A 1 -0.85 6.68 6.26
CA MET A 1 -2.05 7.50 6.57
C MET A 1 -3.19 6.57 6.98
N GLN A 2 -4.15 7.05 7.77
CA GLN A 2 -5.39 6.30 8.04
C GLN A 2 -6.47 6.78 7.09
N VAL A 3 -7.21 5.85 6.51
CA VAL A 3 -8.30 6.12 5.59
C VAL A 3 -9.53 5.32 5.98
N LYS A 4 -10.70 5.90 5.71
CA LYS A 4 -11.98 5.22 5.86
C LYS A 4 -12.32 4.52 4.54
N HIS A 5 -12.64 3.23 4.62
CA HIS A 5 -13.15 2.44 3.52
C HIS A 5 -14.39 1.71 4.00
N ASN A 6 -15.55 2.05 3.44
CA ASN A 6 -16.86 1.68 3.97
C ASN A 6 -16.98 2.10 5.46
N ASP A 7 -17.33 1.18 6.36
CA ASP A 7 -17.41 1.44 7.81
C ASP A 7 -16.13 1.08 8.58
N MET A 8 -15.02 0.82 7.88
CA MET A 8 -13.74 0.45 8.48
C MET A 8 -12.70 1.56 8.35
N ILE A 9 -11.84 1.67 9.37
CA ILE A 9 -10.61 2.48 9.30
C ILE A 9 -9.46 1.53 8.99
N VAL A 10 -8.75 1.81 7.91
CA VAL A 10 -7.60 1.03 7.44
C VAL A 10 -6.37 1.92 7.30
N GLU A 11 -5.20 1.31 7.29
CA GLU A 11 -3.95 2.04 7.03
C GLU A 11 -3.65 1.99 5.53
N ALA A 12 -3.31 3.13 4.95
CA ALA A 12 -2.85 3.22 3.56
C ALA A 12 -1.47 3.86 3.50
N TRP A 13 -0.66 3.39 2.57
CA TRP A 13 0.62 3.99 2.22
C TRP A 13 0.69 4.12 0.71
N GLN A 14 0.95 5.35 0.24
CA GLN A 14 1.16 5.58 -1.17
C GLN A 14 2.53 5.01 -1.54
N ILE A 15 2.55 4.16 -2.57
CA ILE A 15 3.76 3.53 -3.07
C ILE A 15 4.65 4.64 -3.63
N SER A 16 5.80 4.80 -2.98
CA SER A 16 6.77 5.87 -3.22
C SER A 16 8.15 5.38 -2.77
N ASP A 17 9.18 5.65 -3.56
CA ASP A 17 10.59 5.48 -3.22
C ASP A 17 11.21 6.75 -2.58
N ASP A 18 10.62 7.91 -2.87
CA ASP A 18 11.05 9.22 -2.36
C ASP A 18 10.71 9.46 -0.87
N THR A 19 9.73 8.75 -0.32
CA THR A 19 9.26 8.97 1.05
C THR A 19 9.63 7.82 1.96
N ALA A 20 9.99 8.13 3.22
CA ALA A 20 10.25 7.12 4.21
C ALA A 20 8.97 6.26 4.41
N PRO A 21 9.05 4.93 4.21
CA PRO A 21 7.89 4.06 4.34
C PRO A 21 7.37 4.05 5.77
N ALA A 22 6.06 3.89 5.94
CA ALA A 22 5.46 3.72 7.26
C ALA A 22 6.05 2.49 7.98
N VAL A 23 6.07 2.49 9.32
CA VAL A 23 6.68 1.40 10.13
C VAL A 23 6.14 0.03 9.73
N TRP A 24 4.82 -0.09 9.53
CA TRP A 24 4.22 -1.36 9.11
C TRP A 24 4.61 -1.81 7.70
N VAL A 25 4.92 -0.86 6.80
CA VAL A 25 5.42 -1.16 5.44
C VAL A 25 6.86 -1.66 5.53
N GLN A 26 7.68 -1.07 6.40
CA GLN A 26 9.03 -1.55 6.68
C GLN A 26 9.00 -2.98 7.23
N ASP A 27 8.10 -3.26 8.18
CA ASP A 27 7.90 -4.60 8.71
C ASP A 27 7.45 -5.58 7.61
N ALA A 28 6.54 -5.15 6.71
CA ALA A 28 6.07 -5.98 5.60
C ALA A 28 7.19 -6.28 4.60
N LEU A 29 8.07 -5.32 4.32
CA LEU A 29 9.27 -5.50 3.50
C LEU A 29 10.26 -6.48 4.17
N GLN A 30 10.53 -6.32 5.46
CA GLN A 30 11.44 -7.19 6.21
C GLN A 30 10.92 -8.64 6.30
N LYS A 31 9.60 -8.81 6.41
CA LYS A 31 8.93 -10.11 6.46
C LYS A 31 8.75 -10.76 5.07
N GLY A 32 9.08 -10.06 3.99
CA GLY A 32 8.88 -10.54 2.62
C GLY A 32 7.41 -10.63 2.19
N ILE A 33 6.51 -9.91 2.87
CA ILE A 33 5.10 -9.80 2.47
C ILE A 33 4.99 -8.97 1.18
N VAL A 34 5.77 -7.89 1.12
CA VAL A 34 5.94 -7.07 -0.07
C VAL A 34 7.42 -7.00 -0.43
N THR A 35 7.73 -6.88 -1.72
CA THR A 35 9.10 -6.70 -2.22
C THR A 35 9.13 -5.66 -3.34
N TRP A 36 10.22 -4.90 -3.42
CA TRP A 36 10.47 -4.03 -4.57
C TRP A 36 10.97 -4.89 -5.74
N GLN A 37 10.22 -4.95 -6.85
CA GLN A 37 10.67 -5.68 -8.05
C GLN A 37 11.77 -4.91 -8.78
N SER A 38 11.55 -3.61 -8.98
CA SER A 38 12.49 -2.72 -9.63
C SER A 38 12.40 -1.37 -8.93
N LYS A 39 13.52 -0.95 -8.34
CA LYS A 39 13.65 0.42 -7.83
C LYS A 39 13.74 1.46 -8.95
N ALA A 40 14.02 1.04 -10.19
CA ALA A 40 14.03 1.96 -11.33
C ALA A 40 12.62 2.25 -11.84
N ASP A 41 11.73 1.24 -11.76
CA ASP A 41 10.34 1.35 -12.20
C ASP A 41 9.36 1.61 -11.04
N ASN A 42 9.90 1.68 -9.81
CA ASN A 42 9.16 1.89 -8.57
C ASN A 42 7.93 0.99 -8.42
N GLN A 43 8.14 -0.29 -8.68
CA GLN A 43 7.11 -1.31 -8.59
C GLN A 43 7.25 -2.11 -7.30
N LEU A 44 6.17 -2.13 -6.52
CA LEU A 44 6.03 -2.94 -5.33
C LEU A 44 5.18 -4.17 -5.65
N ARG A 45 5.70 -5.35 -5.36
CA ARG A 45 4.96 -6.61 -5.42
C ARG A 45 4.45 -6.96 -4.03
N LEU A 46 3.17 -7.26 -3.93
CA LEU A 46 2.57 -8.01 -2.83
C LEU A 46 2.57 -9.49 -3.19
N HIS A 47 3.02 -10.34 -2.28
CA HIS A 47 3.12 -11.78 -2.56
C HIS A 47 1.80 -12.53 -2.35
N GLU A 48 0.95 -12.08 -1.42
CA GLU A 48 -0.32 -12.74 -1.09
C GLU A 48 -1.41 -11.71 -0.72
N PRO A 49 -2.47 -11.55 -1.55
CA PRO A 49 -2.59 -12.09 -2.91
C PRO A 49 -1.51 -11.49 -3.83
N ASP A 50 -1.04 -12.28 -4.80
CA ASP A 50 -0.01 -11.82 -5.75
C ASP A 50 -0.55 -10.62 -6.55
N SER A 51 0.10 -9.46 -6.38
CA SER A 51 -0.29 -8.21 -7.03
C SER A 51 0.91 -7.29 -7.18
N ILE A 52 0.87 -6.38 -8.15
CA ILE A 52 1.92 -5.39 -8.38
C ILE A 52 1.28 -4.00 -8.41
N GLY A 53 1.87 -3.06 -7.68
CA GLY A 53 1.49 -1.65 -7.67
C GLY A 53 2.66 -0.79 -8.13
N ALA A 54 2.35 0.27 -8.87
CA ALA A 54 3.33 1.25 -9.31
C ALA A 54 3.41 2.43 -8.33
N CYS A 55 4.42 3.27 -8.49
CA CYS A 55 4.49 4.54 -7.79
C CYS A 55 3.21 5.35 -8.01
N GLY A 56 2.64 5.87 -6.92
CA GLY A 56 1.37 6.59 -6.92
C GLY A 56 0.15 5.73 -6.56
N ASP A 57 0.22 4.41 -6.72
CA ASP A 57 -0.78 3.48 -6.19
C ASP A 57 -0.67 3.36 -4.67
N TYR A 58 -1.58 2.62 -4.05
CA TYR A 58 -1.68 2.52 -2.60
C TYR A 58 -1.57 1.07 -2.12
N LEU A 59 -0.66 0.83 -1.20
CA LEU A 59 -0.68 -0.37 -0.37
C LEU A 59 -1.58 -0.10 0.82
N VAL A 60 -2.66 -0.87 0.93
CA VAL A 60 -3.64 -0.79 2.01
C VAL A 60 -3.49 -1.99 2.93
N LYS A 61 -3.47 -1.73 4.24
CA LYS A 61 -3.43 -2.73 5.30
C LYS A 61 -4.71 -2.65 6.13
N ASN A 62 -5.41 -3.77 6.17
CA ASN A 62 -6.59 -3.98 7.01
C ASN A 62 -6.31 -5.14 7.99
N GLY A 63 -5.89 -4.80 9.21
CA GLY A 63 -5.45 -5.80 10.19
C GLY A 63 -4.23 -6.58 9.69
N ALA A 64 -4.40 -7.89 9.46
CA ALA A 64 -3.36 -8.77 8.93
C ALA A 64 -3.35 -8.88 7.39
N SER A 65 -4.38 -8.34 6.72
CA SER A 65 -4.52 -8.42 5.27
C SER A 65 -3.90 -7.21 4.58
N TYR A 66 -3.28 -7.45 3.43
CA TYR A 66 -2.69 -6.44 2.57
C TYR A 66 -3.36 -6.49 1.21
N GLN A 67 -3.49 -5.34 0.56
CA GLN A 67 -3.98 -5.22 -0.79
C GLN A 67 -3.33 -4.02 -1.47
N ILE A 68 -3.08 -4.14 -2.76
CA ILE A 68 -2.67 -3.02 -3.59
C ILE A 68 -3.91 -2.50 -4.31
N VAL A 69 -4.12 -1.20 -4.23
CA VAL A 69 -5.24 -0.49 -4.86
C VAL A 69 -4.64 0.57 -5.77
N ASN A 70 -5.08 0.62 -7.03
CA ASN A 70 -4.58 1.65 -7.94
C ASN A 70 -5.05 3.04 -7.49
N ALA A 71 -4.36 4.08 -7.91
CA ALA A 71 -4.69 5.45 -7.49
C ALA A 71 -6.15 5.86 -7.80
N THR A 72 -6.70 5.42 -8.94
CA THR A 72 -8.06 5.80 -9.36
C THR A 72 -9.11 5.20 -8.43
N ASP A 73 -9.02 3.90 -8.16
CA ASP A 73 -9.94 3.17 -7.29
C ASP A 73 -9.78 3.65 -5.84
N PHE A 74 -8.54 3.95 -5.43
CA PHE A 74 -8.29 4.50 -4.09
C PHE A 74 -9.00 5.83 -3.89
N MET A 75 -8.90 6.75 -4.86
CA MET A 75 -9.57 8.05 -4.78
C MET A 75 -11.10 7.96 -4.88
N ALA A 76 -11.62 6.92 -5.53
CA ALA A 76 -13.06 6.69 -5.63
C ALA A 76 -13.65 6.13 -4.33
N ASP A 77 -12.97 5.16 -3.71
CA ASP A 77 -13.56 4.33 -2.65
C ASP A 77 -13.06 4.70 -1.23
N TYR A 78 -11.92 5.38 -1.11
CA TYR A 78 -11.28 5.67 0.17
C TYR A 78 -11.38 7.15 0.52
N GLN A 79 -11.74 7.42 1.78
CA GLN A 79 -11.78 8.77 2.33
C GLN A 79 -10.61 8.98 3.28
N THR A 80 -9.78 9.97 3.01
CA THR A 80 -8.70 10.35 3.92
C THR A 80 -9.27 10.94 5.20
N LEU A 81 -8.85 10.40 6.34
CA LEU A 81 -9.18 10.95 7.64
C LEU A 81 -8.07 11.94 7.98
N GLY A 82 -8.40 13.24 7.92
CA GLY A 82 -7.49 14.35 8.22
C GLY A 82 -7.13 14.46 9.70
#